data_AF-A0A5C7MC96-F1
#
_entry.id   AF-A0A5C7MC96-F1
#
_cell.length_a   1.000
_cell.length_b   1.000
_cell.length_c   1.000
_cell.angle_alpha   90.00
_cell.angle_beta   90.00
_cell.angle_gamma   90.00
#
_symmetry.space_group_name_H-M   'P 1'
#
loop_
_entity.id
_entity.type
_entity.pdbx_description
1 polymer ?
#
loop_
_entity_poly.entity_id
_entity_poly.type
_entity_poly.pdbx_seq_one_letter_code
_entity_poly.pdbx_strand_id
1 'polypeptide(L)'
;MTVAARRTNKRGDATRESMLEAARKALATGDPGAVSANRIAKEIGATWGAVKYQFGDIDGFWAAVLRRTAERRAGMLSHHDTGATLRQRVATIIDLLYDGLTIGDSRAIENLRAALPRDHAELERLYPKTAAELSSWGQSWLRTCQQAFADLDVDPERVREVAAFIPGAMRGIASERQLGTYTDLDMARRGLTNAIVAYLK
;
A
#
# COMPACT_ATOMS: atom_id res chain seq x y z
N MET A 1 41.85 1.81 0.62
CA MET A 1 40.84 2.55 -0.18
C MET A 1 39.41 2.10 0.18
N THR A 2 38.91 2.37 1.40
CA THR A 2 37.62 1.76 1.85
C THR A 2 36.71 2.68 2.67
N VAL A 3 37.17 3.87 3.08
CA VAL A 3 36.36 4.79 3.91
C VAL A 3 35.51 5.74 3.06
N ALA A 4 36.02 6.22 1.91
CA ALA A 4 35.31 7.16 1.04
C ALA A 4 34.06 6.53 0.38
N ALA A 5 34.19 5.32 -0.16
CA ALA A 5 33.08 4.58 -0.79
C ALA A 5 31.96 4.23 0.21
N ARG A 6 32.30 3.93 1.47
CA ARG A 6 31.32 3.64 2.52
C ARG A 6 30.56 4.90 2.96
N ARG A 7 31.21 6.07 2.92
CA ARG A 7 30.63 7.37 3.28
C ARG A 7 29.72 7.92 2.18
N THR A 8 30.08 7.73 0.91
CA THR A 8 29.22 8.06 -0.23
C THR A 8 27.99 7.17 -0.29
N ASN A 9 28.12 5.87 0.05
CA ASN A 9 26.96 4.97 0.10
C ASN A 9 25.95 5.41 1.18
N LYS A 10 26.42 5.69 2.41
CA LYS A 10 25.55 6.21 3.49
C LYS A 10 24.84 7.53 3.15
N ARG A 11 25.53 8.45 2.46
CA ARG A 11 24.91 9.70 2.00
C ARG A 11 23.88 9.46 0.89
N GLY A 12 24.17 8.52 -0.01
CA GLY A 12 23.25 8.08 -1.04
C GLY A 12 21.98 7.49 -0.44
N ASP A 13 22.11 6.57 0.52
CA ASP A 13 20.99 5.93 1.22
C ASP A 13 20.15 6.95 1.99
N ALA A 14 20.79 7.87 2.73
CA ALA A 14 20.06 8.92 3.46
C ALA A 14 19.28 9.86 2.52
N THR A 15 19.85 10.20 1.37
CA THR A 15 19.18 11.01 0.34
C THR A 15 18.00 10.25 -0.27
N ARG A 16 18.19 8.97 -0.56
CA ARG A 16 17.15 8.07 -1.07
C ARG A 16 15.97 8.01 -0.11
N GLU A 17 16.22 7.70 1.17
CA GLU A 17 15.17 7.63 2.18
C GLU A 17 14.44 8.97 2.37
N SER A 18 15.18 10.08 2.35
CA SER A 18 14.60 11.42 2.45
C SER A 18 13.67 11.73 1.27
N MET A 19 14.03 11.32 0.04
CA MET A 19 13.18 11.46 -1.14
C MET A 19 11.90 10.63 -1.04
N LEU A 20 12.00 9.39 -0.59
CA LEU A 20 10.84 8.50 -0.43
C LEU A 20 9.88 9.04 0.64
N GLU A 21 10.41 9.52 1.76
CA GLU A 21 9.61 10.09 2.84
C GLU A 21 8.95 11.43 2.45
N ALA A 22 9.64 12.28 1.69
CA ALA A 22 9.05 13.50 1.14
C ALA A 22 7.95 13.20 0.12
N ALA A 23 8.16 12.23 -0.77
CA ALA A 23 7.14 11.78 -1.71
C ALA A 23 5.88 11.31 -0.97
N ARG A 24 6.04 10.48 0.06
CA ARG A 24 4.94 10.00 0.89
C ARG A 24 4.14 11.15 1.50
N LYS A 25 4.81 12.12 2.10
CA LYS A 25 4.15 13.30 2.71
C LYS A 25 3.41 14.14 1.69
N ALA A 26 4.05 14.43 0.54
CA ALA A 26 3.44 15.19 -0.54
C ALA A 26 2.22 14.46 -1.09
N LEU A 27 2.35 13.18 -1.44
CA LEU A 27 1.24 12.38 -1.97
C LEU A 27 0.09 12.26 -0.96
N ALA A 28 0.37 12.22 0.34
CA ALA A 28 -0.66 12.17 1.37
C ALA A 28 -1.49 13.46 1.47
N THR A 29 -1.04 14.61 0.94
CA THR A 29 -1.85 15.84 0.94
C THR A 29 -3.05 15.73 0.00
N GLY A 30 -2.86 15.07 -1.15
CA GLY A 30 -3.86 14.98 -2.21
C GLY A 30 -3.86 16.19 -3.15
N ASP A 31 -2.87 17.09 -3.04
CA ASP A 31 -2.75 18.20 -3.97
C ASP A 31 -2.50 17.67 -5.39
N PRO A 32 -3.18 18.19 -6.43
CA PRO A 32 -2.95 17.76 -7.81
C PRO A 32 -1.50 17.89 -8.27
N GLY A 33 -0.75 18.85 -7.69
CA GLY A 33 0.67 19.06 -7.96
C GLY A 33 1.63 18.22 -7.11
N ALA A 34 1.14 17.37 -6.20
CA ALA A 34 1.95 16.54 -5.32
C ALA A 34 2.61 15.35 -6.05
N VAL A 35 2.04 14.90 -7.17
CA VAL A 35 2.60 13.81 -7.99
C VAL A 35 3.65 14.38 -8.96
N SER A 36 4.67 15.04 -8.40
CA SER A 36 5.76 15.65 -9.16
C SER A 36 7.10 15.35 -8.52
N ALA A 37 7.82 14.38 -9.11
CA ALA A 37 9.14 13.99 -8.63
C ALA A 37 10.14 15.17 -8.60
N ASN A 38 10.01 16.12 -9.54
CA ASN A 38 10.85 17.32 -9.55
C ASN A 38 10.51 18.28 -8.39
N ARG A 39 9.23 18.45 -8.07
CA ARG A 39 8.80 19.26 -6.92
C ARG A 39 9.27 18.62 -5.61
N ILE A 40 9.05 17.32 -5.45
CA ILE A 40 9.48 16.55 -4.27
C ILE A 40 11.00 16.66 -4.07
N ALA A 41 11.78 16.55 -5.15
CA ALA A 41 13.23 16.72 -5.09
C ALA A 41 13.61 18.12 -4.57
N LYS A 42 12.99 19.17 -5.13
CA LYS A 42 13.24 20.56 -4.72
C LYS A 42 12.88 20.81 -3.26
N GLU A 43 11.78 20.24 -2.76
CA GLU A 43 11.31 20.41 -1.37
C GLU A 43 12.34 19.92 -0.33
N ILE A 44 13.17 18.93 -0.67
CA ILE A 44 14.24 18.43 0.21
C ILE A 44 15.64 18.96 -0.16
N GLY A 45 15.73 19.95 -1.04
CA GLY A 45 17.01 20.49 -1.51
C GLY A 45 17.80 19.55 -2.42
N ALA A 46 17.15 18.56 -3.04
CA ALA A 46 17.76 17.66 -4.01
C ALA A 46 17.47 18.08 -5.46
N THR A 47 18.28 17.58 -6.39
CA THR A 47 18.12 17.87 -7.82
C THR A 47 17.46 16.72 -8.55
N TRP A 48 16.89 17.00 -9.73
CA TRP A 48 16.42 15.94 -10.64
C TRP A 48 17.54 14.96 -11.02
N GLY A 49 18.79 15.43 -11.12
CA GLY A 49 19.95 14.57 -11.33
C GLY A 49 20.16 13.57 -10.19
N ALA A 50 19.89 13.96 -8.94
CA ALA A 50 19.94 13.05 -7.81
C ALA A 50 18.81 12.00 -7.86
N VAL A 51 17.61 12.37 -8.31
CA VAL A 51 16.51 11.40 -8.54
C VAL A 51 16.91 10.38 -9.60
N LYS A 52 17.43 10.82 -10.75
CA LYS A 52 17.92 9.91 -11.80
C LYS A 52 19.05 9.01 -11.31
N TYR A 53 19.99 9.53 -10.52
CA TYR A 53 21.06 8.73 -9.94
C TYR A 53 20.53 7.63 -9.00
N GLN A 54 19.56 7.97 -8.15
CA GLN A 54 19.03 7.05 -7.14
C GLN A 54 18.02 6.04 -7.71
N PHE A 55 17.19 6.46 -8.66
CA PHE A 55 16.02 5.70 -9.09
C PHE A 55 16.00 5.39 -10.59
N GLY A 56 16.97 5.92 -11.35
CA GLY A 56 17.04 5.83 -12.80
C GLY A 56 16.15 6.87 -13.50
N ASP A 57 14.85 6.83 -13.21
CA ASP A 57 13.81 7.62 -13.85
C ASP A 57 12.59 7.82 -12.93
N ILE A 58 11.55 8.47 -13.46
CA ILE A 58 10.30 8.70 -12.73
C ILE A 58 9.58 7.39 -12.39
N ASP A 59 9.62 6.40 -13.30
CA ASP A 59 9.03 5.08 -13.08
C ASP A 59 9.73 4.34 -11.93
N GLY A 60 11.06 4.31 -11.93
CA GLY A 60 11.83 3.72 -10.84
C GLY A 60 11.65 4.45 -9.51
N PHE A 61 11.39 5.76 -9.55
CA PHE A 61 11.07 6.52 -8.34
C PHE A 61 9.71 6.13 -7.78
N TRP A 62 8.66 6.08 -8.61
CA TRP A 62 7.33 5.67 -8.17
C TRP A 62 7.28 4.22 -7.70
N ALA A 63 7.95 3.31 -8.42
CA ALA A 63 8.11 1.92 -7.97
C ALA A 63 8.78 1.84 -6.58
N ALA A 64 9.79 2.66 -6.31
CA ALA A 64 10.45 2.70 -5.00
C ALA A 64 9.56 3.29 -3.90
N VAL A 65 8.77 4.34 -4.20
CA VAL A 65 7.78 4.92 -3.28
C VAL A 65 6.71 3.91 -2.90
N LEU A 66 6.20 3.18 -3.90
CA LEU A 66 5.29 2.08 -3.68
C LEU A 66 5.93 1.06 -2.75
N ARG A 67 7.07 0.47 -3.14
CA ARG A 67 7.74 -0.60 -2.38
C ARG A 67 7.95 -0.25 -0.91
N ARG A 68 8.46 0.96 -0.64
CA ARG A 68 8.70 1.44 0.73
C ARG A 68 7.43 1.47 1.57
N THR A 69 6.30 1.78 0.94
CA THR A 69 5.00 1.82 1.61
C THR A 69 4.45 0.40 1.83
N ALA A 70 4.69 -0.53 0.91
CA ALA A 70 4.33 -1.93 1.11
C ALA A 70 5.16 -2.62 2.19
N GLU A 71 6.46 -2.37 2.30
CA GLU A 71 7.32 -2.91 3.36
C GLU A 71 6.80 -2.56 4.75
N ARG A 72 6.27 -1.34 4.93
CA ARG A 72 5.63 -0.91 6.19
C ARG A 72 4.32 -1.64 6.48
N ARG A 73 3.62 -2.12 5.44
CA ARG A 73 2.32 -2.83 5.56
C ARG A 73 2.46 -4.35 5.69
N ALA A 74 3.41 -4.95 4.98
CA ALA A 74 3.60 -6.40 4.95
C ALA A 74 3.86 -6.98 6.35
N GLY A 75 4.54 -6.23 7.23
CA GLY A 75 4.76 -6.62 8.62
C GLY A 75 3.48 -6.78 9.45
N MET A 76 2.38 -6.09 9.09
CA MET A 76 1.14 -6.11 9.86
C MET A 76 0.29 -7.37 9.63
N LEU A 77 0.35 -7.95 8.42
CA LEU A 77 -0.48 -9.11 8.04
C LEU A 77 0.22 -10.46 8.23
N SER A 78 1.52 -10.45 8.57
CA SER A 78 2.35 -11.66 8.60
C SER A 78 2.21 -12.49 9.89
N HIS A 79 1.53 -11.98 10.91
CA HIS A 79 1.23 -12.72 12.15
C HIS A 79 -0.27 -13.01 12.22
N HIS A 80 -0.64 -14.28 12.05
CA HIS A 80 -1.98 -14.76 12.40
C HIS A 80 -1.87 -15.72 13.58
N ASP A 81 -2.73 -15.53 14.56
CA ASP A 81 -2.87 -16.43 15.70
C ASP A 81 -3.60 -17.69 15.24
N THR A 82 -2.91 -18.83 15.21
CA THR A 82 -3.48 -20.12 14.81
C THR A 82 -4.57 -20.61 15.77
N GLY A 83 -4.59 -20.12 17.02
CA GLY A 83 -5.66 -20.38 17.98
C GLY A 83 -6.93 -19.57 17.76
N ALA A 84 -6.91 -18.56 16.89
CA ALA A 84 -8.03 -17.67 16.67
C ALA A 84 -9.12 -18.31 15.78
N THR A 85 -10.38 -18.11 16.17
CA THR A 85 -11.55 -18.51 15.39
C THR A 85 -11.63 -17.77 14.05
N LEU A 86 -12.35 -18.34 13.07
CA LEU A 86 -12.61 -17.70 11.77
C LEU A 86 -13.05 -16.24 11.93
N ARG A 87 -14.00 -15.97 12.84
CA ARG A 87 -14.50 -14.61 13.10
C ARG A 87 -13.41 -13.67 13.60
N GLN A 88 -12.57 -14.12 14.53
CA GLN A 88 -11.47 -13.31 15.05
C GLN A 88 -10.46 -13.00 13.95
N ARG A 89 -10.09 -13.97 13.11
CA ARG A 89 -9.16 -13.74 11.99
C ARG A 89 -9.70 -12.74 10.98
N VAL A 90 -10.98 -12.88 10.59
CA VAL A 90 -11.64 -11.92 9.69
C VAL A 90 -11.69 -10.54 10.33
N ALA A 91 -12.09 -10.42 11.60
CA ALA A 91 -12.13 -9.14 12.31
C ALA A 91 -10.75 -8.47 12.35
N THR A 92 -9.70 -9.21 12.73
CA THR A 92 -8.32 -8.72 12.77
C THR A 92 -7.88 -8.21 11.41
N ILE A 93 -8.15 -8.93 10.32
CA ILE A 93 -7.80 -8.48 8.96
C ILE A 93 -8.53 -7.18 8.60
N ILE A 94 -9.83 -7.09 8.89
CA ILE A 94 -10.63 -5.89 8.62
C ILE A 94 -10.12 -4.69 9.43
N ASP A 95 -9.79 -4.89 10.71
CA ASP A 95 -9.29 -3.84 11.59
C ASP A 95 -7.90 -3.37 11.17
N LEU A 96 -6.98 -4.28 10.85
CA LEU A 96 -5.65 -3.95 10.34
C LEU A 96 -5.72 -3.17 9.01
N LEU A 97 -6.64 -3.54 8.12
CA LEU A 97 -6.84 -2.81 6.87
C LEU A 97 -7.44 -1.42 7.13
N TYR A 98 -8.42 -1.31 8.02
CA TYR A 98 -9.02 -0.02 8.37
C TYR A 98 -7.98 0.92 8.99
N ASP A 99 -7.23 0.46 9.98
CA ASP A 99 -6.19 1.24 10.63
C ASP A 99 -5.11 1.62 9.62
N GLY A 100 -4.66 0.66 8.80
CA GLY A 100 -3.71 0.91 7.71
C GLY A 100 -4.21 1.98 6.73
N LEU A 101 -5.49 1.95 6.36
CA LEU A 101 -6.11 2.90 5.43
C LEU A 101 -6.38 4.28 6.04
N THR A 102 -6.51 4.36 7.37
CA THR A 102 -6.69 5.64 8.07
C THR A 102 -5.36 6.34 8.38
N ILE A 103 -4.22 5.65 8.26
CA ILE A 103 -2.89 6.25 8.30
C ILE A 103 -2.59 6.98 6.97
N GLY A 104 -1.91 8.14 7.04
CA GLY A 104 -1.58 8.98 5.87
C GLY A 104 -0.84 8.28 4.72
N ASP A 105 -0.16 7.17 4.99
CA ASP A 105 0.53 6.32 3.99
C ASP A 105 -0.45 5.74 2.94
N SER A 106 -1.72 5.57 3.30
CA SER A 106 -2.73 5.03 2.40
C SER A 106 -3.24 6.02 1.39
N ARG A 107 -3.43 7.27 1.80
CA ARG A 107 -3.75 8.38 0.90
C ARG A 107 -2.65 8.58 -0.13
N ALA A 108 -1.38 8.44 0.28
CA ALA A 108 -0.25 8.59 -0.62
C ALA A 108 -0.31 7.58 -1.79
N ILE A 109 -0.60 6.31 -1.51
CA ILE A 109 -0.74 5.29 -2.56
C ILE A 109 -1.97 5.55 -3.43
N GLU A 110 -3.11 5.91 -2.84
CA GLU A 110 -4.33 6.17 -3.59
C GLU A 110 -4.18 7.35 -4.55
N ASN A 111 -3.57 8.45 -4.09
CA ASN A 111 -3.32 9.63 -4.91
C ASN A 111 -2.29 9.34 -6.01
N LEU A 112 -1.25 8.56 -5.72
CA LEU A 112 -0.32 8.10 -6.74
C LEU A 112 -1.04 7.25 -7.79
N ARG A 113 -1.85 6.27 -7.38
CA ARG A 113 -2.63 5.42 -8.31
C ARG A 113 -3.63 6.24 -9.13
N ALA A 114 -4.24 7.27 -8.55
CA ALA A 114 -5.19 8.14 -9.24
C ALA A 114 -4.53 9.00 -10.33
N ALA A 115 -3.23 9.29 -10.19
CA ALA A 115 -2.46 10.08 -11.15
C ALA A 115 -1.73 9.22 -12.21
N LEU A 116 -1.70 7.90 -12.04
CA LEU A 116 -1.16 6.96 -13.02
C LEU A 116 -2.24 6.59 -14.07
N PRO A 117 -1.83 6.12 -15.27
CA PRO A 117 -2.76 5.58 -16.25
C PRO A 117 -3.68 4.51 -15.65
N ARG A 118 -4.99 4.62 -15.92
CA ARG A 118 -5.98 3.64 -15.43
C ARG A 118 -6.01 2.38 -16.28
N ASP A 119 -5.71 2.52 -17.58
CA ASP A 119 -5.57 1.39 -18.48
C ASP A 119 -4.28 0.62 -18.14
N HIS A 120 -4.41 -0.69 -17.91
CA HIS A 120 -3.29 -1.51 -17.48
C HIS A 120 -2.22 -1.64 -18.56
N ALA A 121 -2.60 -1.75 -19.83
CA ALA A 121 -1.64 -1.87 -20.92
C ALA A 121 -0.85 -0.57 -21.11
N GLU A 122 -1.51 0.58 -20.96
CA GLU A 122 -0.85 1.88 -20.96
C GLU A 122 0.08 2.05 -19.75
N LEU A 123 -0.37 1.64 -18.55
CA LEU A 123 0.44 1.68 -17.34
C LEU A 123 1.70 0.82 -17.48
N GLU A 124 1.58 -0.41 -17.97
CA GLU A 124 2.71 -1.32 -18.20
C GLU A 124 3.68 -0.80 -19.25
N ARG A 125 3.17 -0.12 -20.29
CA ARG A 125 4.00 0.49 -21.34
C ARG A 125 4.76 1.72 -20.85
N LEU A 126 4.13 2.58 -20.06
CA LEU A 126 4.70 3.87 -19.62
C LEU A 126 5.49 3.77 -18.30
N TYR A 127 5.06 2.88 -17.40
CA TYR A 127 5.60 2.72 -16.05
C TYR A 127 5.78 1.24 -15.68
N PRO A 128 6.61 0.48 -16.42
CA PRO A 128 6.75 -0.97 -16.26
C PRO A 128 7.19 -1.38 -14.84
N LYS A 129 8.08 -0.63 -14.18
CA LYS A 129 8.54 -0.94 -12.81
C LYS A 129 7.41 -0.69 -11.80
N THR A 130 6.67 0.40 -11.96
CA THR A 130 5.53 0.74 -11.11
C THR A 130 4.40 -0.29 -11.26
N ALA A 131 4.10 -0.69 -12.50
CA ALA A 131 3.12 -1.73 -12.80
C ALA A 131 3.49 -3.07 -12.16
N ALA A 132 4.76 -3.50 -12.29
CA ALA A 132 5.27 -4.72 -11.69
C ALA A 132 5.15 -4.70 -10.16
N GLU A 133 5.48 -3.57 -9.53
CA GLU A 133 5.34 -3.41 -8.07
C GLU A 133 3.87 -3.53 -7.64
N LEU A 134 2.93 -2.85 -8.30
CA LEU A 134 1.50 -2.94 -8.01
C LEU A 134 0.96 -4.37 -8.21
N SER A 135 1.38 -5.05 -9.26
CA SER A 135 0.98 -6.44 -9.56
C SER A 135 1.47 -7.41 -8.47
N SER A 136 2.73 -7.25 -8.04
CA SER A 136 3.32 -8.08 -6.98
C SER A 136 2.55 -8.00 -5.66
N TRP A 137 1.93 -6.86 -5.36
CA TRP A 137 1.15 -6.67 -4.13
C TRP A 137 -0.15 -7.45 -4.15
N GLY A 138 -0.85 -7.46 -5.29
CA GLY A 138 -2.07 -8.25 -5.45
C GLY A 138 -1.80 -9.74 -5.24
N GLN A 139 -0.72 -10.25 -5.82
CA GLN A 139 -0.30 -11.64 -5.65
C GLN A 139 0.10 -11.96 -4.20
N SER A 140 0.88 -11.07 -3.57
CA SER A 140 1.29 -11.22 -2.17
C SER A 140 0.08 -11.24 -1.24
N TRP A 141 -0.87 -10.31 -1.42
CA TRP A 141 -2.10 -10.22 -0.66
C TRP A 141 -2.95 -11.51 -0.75
N LEU A 142 -3.19 -12.01 -1.96
CA LEU A 142 -3.93 -13.25 -2.16
C LEU A 142 -3.25 -14.42 -1.44
N ARG A 143 -1.92 -14.53 -1.53
CA ARG A 143 -1.16 -15.57 -0.84
C ARG A 143 -1.27 -15.44 0.68
N THR A 144 -1.14 -14.24 1.22
CA THR A 144 -1.26 -13.98 2.66
C THR A 144 -2.66 -14.34 3.17
N CYS A 145 -3.72 -14.00 2.45
CA CYS A 145 -5.07 -14.41 2.80
C CYS A 145 -5.22 -15.93 2.80
N GLN A 146 -4.75 -16.61 1.77
CA GLN A 146 -4.78 -18.08 1.73
C GLN A 146 -4.06 -18.70 2.93
N GLN A 147 -2.87 -18.22 3.26
CA GLN A 147 -2.10 -18.70 4.41
C GLN A 147 -2.82 -18.43 5.74
N ALA A 148 -3.48 -17.27 5.88
CA ALA A 148 -4.16 -16.89 7.11
C ALA A 148 -5.40 -17.73 7.44
N PHE A 149 -5.92 -18.50 6.48
CA PHE A 149 -7.09 -19.37 6.66
C PHE A 149 -6.80 -20.86 6.38
N ALA A 150 -5.56 -21.24 6.07
CA ALA A 150 -5.20 -22.57 5.58
C ALA A 150 -5.45 -23.73 6.58
N ASP A 151 -5.48 -23.44 7.87
CA ASP A 151 -5.72 -24.36 8.97
C ASP A 151 -7.19 -24.37 9.45
N LEU A 152 -8.07 -23.63 8.77
CA LEU A 152 -9.52 -23.64 9.02
C LEU A 152 -10.23 -24.44 7.92
N ASP A 153 -11.36 -25.06 8.29
CA ASP A 153 -12.23 -25.77 7.35
C ASP A 153 -13.08 -24.77 6.54
N VAL A 154 -12.44 -24.07 5.60
CA VAL A 154 -13.06 -23.10 4.70
C VAL A 154 -12.65 -23.35 3.25
N ASP A 155 -13.53 -23.06 2.31
CA ASP A 155 -13.25 -23.20 0.88
C ASP A 155 -12.17 -22.20 0.42
N PRO A 156 -11.02 -22.65 -0.11
CA PRO A 156 -9.97 -21.79 -0.63
C PRO A 156 -10.43 -20.83 -1.74
N GLU A 157 -11.38 -21.23 -2.58
CA GLU A 157 -11.90 -20.34 -3.64
C GLU A 157 -12.72 -19.20 -3.04
N ARG A 158 -13.55 -19.47 -2.01
CA ARG A 158 -14.26 -18.41 -1.28
C ARG A 158 -13.30 -17.46 -0.58
N VAL A 159 -12.19 -17.97 -0.04
CA VAL A 159 -11.12 -17.12 0.52
C VAL A 159 -10.50 -16.22 -0.57
N ARG A 160 -10.29 -16.71 -1.81
CA ARG A 160 -9.80 -15.89 -2.92
C ARG A 160 -10.78 -14.78 -3.30
N GLU A 161 -12.07 -15.08 -3.36
CA GLU A 161 -13.11 -14.11 -3.67
C GLU A 161 -13.18 -13.01 -2.61
N VAL A 162 -13.16 -13.41 -1.33
CA VAL A 162 -13.08 -12.49 -0.19
C VAL A 162 -11.84 -11.60 -0.26
N ALA A 163 -10.68 -12.21 -0.53
CA ALA A 163 -9.45 -11.45 -0.70
C ALA A 163 -9.51 -10.48 -1.90
N ALA A 164 -10.23 -10.81 -2.98
CA ALA A 164 -10.37 -9.93 -4.13
C ALA A 164 -11.16 -8.65 -3.82
N PHE A 165 -12.24 -8.73 -3.03
CA PHE A 165 -13.11 -7.56 -2.78
C PHE A 165 -12.74 -6.78 -1.52
N ILE A 166 -12.16 -7.40 -0.48
CA ILE A 166 -11.89 -6.76 0.81
C ILE A 166 -11.14 -5.42 0.65
N PRO A 167 -10.05 -5.32 -0.14
CA PRO A 167 -9.33 -4.05 -0.29
C PRO A 167 -10.18 -2.95 -0.91
N GLY A 168 -11.14 -3.28 -1.78
CA GLY A 168 -12.11 -2.33 -2.33
C GLY A 168 -13.11 -1.86 -1.28
N ALA A 169 -13.74 -2.81 -0.59
CA ALA A 169 -14.72 -2.53 0.47
C ALA A 169 -14.13 -1.65 1.58
N MET A 170 -12.92 -2.00 2.05
CA MET A 170 -12.24 -1.25 3.11
C MET A 170 -11.85 0.17 2.68
N ARG A 171 -11.46 0.37 1.41
CA ARG A 171 -11.21 1.73 0.88
C ARG A 171 -12.48 2.57 0.86
N GLY A 172 -13.62 1.99 0.49
CA GLY A 172 -14.93 2.65 0.57
C GLY A 172 -15.26 3.09 2.01
N ILE A 173 -15.17 2.17 2.97
CA ILE A 173 -15.41 2.45 4.40
C ILE A 173 -14.44 3.52 4.93
N ALA A 174 -13.15 3.45 4.57
CA ALA A 174 -12.17 4.45 4.98
C ALA A 174 -12.42 5.83 4.35
N SER A 175 -12.91 5.88 3.11
CA SER A 175 -13.28 7.11 2.40
C SER A 175 -14.46 7.81 3.07
N GLU A 176 -15.49 7.07 3.51
CA GLU A 176 -16.65 7.62 4.23
C GLU A 176 -16.22 8.40 5.49
N ARG A 177 -15.19 7.93 6.21
CA ARG A 177 -14.61 8.67 7.34
C ARG A 177 -14.10 10.05 6.93
N GLN A 178 -13.46 10.14 5.77
CA GLN A 178 -12.86 11.37 5.27
C GLN A 178 -13.92 12.37 4.78
N LEU A 179 -15.05 11.86 4.28
CA LEU A 179 -16.16 12.67 3.82
C LEU A 179 -17.04 13.21 4.97
N GLY A 180 -16.74 12.86 6.22
CA GLY A 180 -17.52 13.27 7.38
C GLY A 180 -18.86 12.56 7.47
N THR A 181 -18.89 11.26 7.16
CA THR A 181 -20.12 10.45 7.18
C THR A 181 -20.84 10.50 8.54
N TYR A 182 -22.17 10.43 8.50
CA TYR A 182 -23.02 10.24 9.69
C TYR A 182 -23.18 8.76 10.08
N THR A 183 -22.62 7.85 9.28
CA THR A 183 -22.73 6.41 9.49
C THR A 183 -21.76 5.94 10.57
N ASP A 184 -22.20 5.05 11.47
CA ASP A 184 -21.31 4.35 12.39
C ASP A 184 -20.39 3.39 11.61
N LEU A 185 -19.13 3.80 11.44
CA LEU A 185 -18.12 3.03 10.73
C LEU A 185 -17.70 1.75 11.48
N ASP A 186 -17.83 1.73 12.81
CA ASP A 186 -17.60 0.51 13.58
C ASP A 186 -18.73 -0.49 13.33
N MET A 187 -19.98 -0.01 13.20
CA MET A 187 -21.10 -0.84 12.77
C MET A 187 -20.87 -1.40 11.36
N ALA A 188 -20.40 -0.58 10.41
CA ALA A 188 -20.09 -1.03 9.05
C ALA A 188 -19.01 -2.13 9.04
N ARG A 189 -17.93 -1.96 9.80
CA ARG A 189 -16.87 -2.98 9.94
C ARG A 189 -17.38 -4.27 10.56
N ARG A 190 -18.11 -4.18 11.68
CA ARG A 190 -18.73 -5.36 12.32
C ARG A 190 -19.67 -6.10 11.35
N GLY A 191 -20.47 -5.36 10.60
CA GLY A 191 -21.36 -5.91 9.57
C GLY A 191 -20.59 -6.66 8.49
N LEU A 192 -19.53 -6.05 7.95
CA LEU A 192 -18.66 -6.67 6.93
C LEU A 192 -17.99 -7.95 7.45
N THR A 193 -17.46 -7.92 8.68
CA THR A 193 -16.89 -9.12 9.33
C THR A 193 -17.93 -10.24 9.42
N ASN A 194 -19.15 -9.94 9.89
CA ASN A 194 -20.19 -10.95 10.03
C ASN A 194 -20.62 -11.54 8.68
N ALA A 195 -20.72 -10.69 7.64
CA ALA A 195 -21.05 -11.13 6.29
C ALA A 195 -19.98 -12.07 5.71
N ILE A 196 -18.70 -11.71 5.84
CA ILE A 196 -17.58 -12.56 5.40
C ILE A 196 -17.57 -13.90 6.15
N VAL A 197 -17.77 -13.88 7.48
CA VAL A 197 -17.81 -15.10 8.28
C VAL A 197 -18.98 -16.00 7.86
N ALA A 198 -20.14 -15.43 7.55
CA ALA A 198 -21.28 -16.21 7.05
C ALA A 198 -21.01 -16.79 5.66
N TYR A 199 -20.28 -16.07 4.81
CA TYR A 199 -19.90 -16.51 3.47
C TYR A 199 -18.84 -17.63 3.47
N LEU A 200 -17.89 -17.58 4.40
CA LEU A 200 -16.80 -18.55 4.49
C LEU A 200 -17.18 -19.86 5.20
N LYS A 201 -18.32 -19.89 5.91
CA LYS A 201 -18.92 -21.10 6.47
C LYS A 201 -19.68 -21.90 5.41
#